data_AF-A0A3C0UQJ1-F1
#
_entry.id   AF-A0A3C0UQJ1-F1
#
_cell.length_a   1.000
_cell.length_b   1.000
_cell.length_c   1.000
_cell.angle_alpha   90.00
_cell.angle_beta   90.00
_cell.angle_gamma   90.00
#
_symmetry.space_group_name_H-M   'P 1'
#
loop_
_entity.id
_entity.type
_entity.pdbx_description
1 polymer ?
#
loop_
_entity_poly.entity_id
_entity_poly.type
_entity_poly.pdbx_seq_one_letter_code
_entity_poly.pdbx_strand_id
1 'polypeptide(L)'
;MFSIFASTDQLPALQAIIDSEFRLNEVVRVKEMPSIGEEITNRFLVIRDHEIFIPIDWANEAPPFLLPYPLEFSAQNLLAVVYTKLGNYEKAYELAEFNPFLLRDIDTLNCLQHGVQVRITEEPFTKLPSFEMYRYWHNTAVMAHYGELTHFVHYVTIKKYYQKALE
;
A
#
# COMPACT_ATOMS: atom_id res chain seq x y z
N MET A 1 0.34 14.07 -10.05
CA MET A 1 -0.74 14.48 -9.14
C MET A 1 -1.45 13.20 -8.68
N PHE A 2 -1.69 13.05 -7.38
CA PHE A 2 -2.32 11.86 -6.80
C PHE A 2 -3.81 12.12 -6.59
N SER A 3 -4.69 11.19 -6.95
CA SER A 3 -6.14 11.37 -6.84
C SER A 3 -6.75 10.47 -5.77
N ILE A 4 -7.61 11.01 -4.93
CA ILE A 4 -8.45 10.27 -3.98
C ILE A 4 -9.86 10.31 -4.53
N PHE A 5 -10.40 9.16 -4.89
CA PHE A 5 -11.79 9.06 -5.31
C PHE A 5 -12.67 8.63 -4.14
N ALA A 6 -13.84 9.23 -3.98
CA ALA A 6 -14.85 8.79 -3.00
C ALA A 6 -16.29 9.10 -3.47
N SER A 7 -17.28 8.68 -2.68
CA SER A 7 -18.66 9.12 -2.88
C SER A 7 -18.83 10.61 -2.55
N THR A 8 -19.82 11.26 -3.17
CA THR A 8 -20.03 12.71 -3.11
C THR A 8 -20.16 13.24 -1.68
N ASP A 9 -20.79 12.46 -0.79
CA ASP A 9 -21.00 12.77 0.62
C ASP A 9 -19.71 12.75 1.46
N GLN A 10 -18.69 12.01 1.03
CA GLN A 10 -17.41 11.91 1.73
C GLN A 10 -16.41 12.99 1.32
N LEU A 11 -16.62 13.66 0.18
CA LEU A 11 -15.67 14.63 -0.36
C LEU A 11 -15.31 15.76 0.63
N PRO A 12 -16.25 16.39 1.36
CA PRO A 12 -15.89 17.47 2.29
C PRO A 12 -15.00 16.99 3.44
N ALA A 13 -15.27 15.80 3.98
CA ALA A 13 -14.50 15.24 5.09
C ALA A 13 -13.08 14.86 4.63
N LEU A 14 -12.95 14.25 3.45
CA LEU A 14 -11.65 13.93 2.87
C LEU A 14 -10.84 15.18 2.53
N GLN A 15 -11.49 16.19 1.96
CA GLN A 15 -10.83 17.45 1.65
C GLN A 15 -10.32 18.14 2.91
N ALA A 16 -11.08 18.12 4.02
CA ALA A 16 -10.63 18.65 5.30
C ALA A 16 -9.39 17.92 5.86
N ILE A 17 -9.27 16.60 5.66
CA ILE A 17 -8.07 15.83 6.04
C ILE A 17 -6.87 16.22 5.16
N ILE A 18 -7.07 16.43 3.86
CA ILE A 18 -5.99 16.86 2.97
C ILE A 18 -5.54 18.29 3.26
N ASP A 19 -6.48 19.17 3.60
CA ASP A 19 -6.18 20.57 3.95
C ASP A 19 -5.59 20.73 5.36
N SER A 20 -5.69 19.72 6.23
CA SER A 20 -5.02 19.77 7.54
C SER A 20 -3.51 19.60 7.44
N GLU A 21 -3.01 19.05 6.33
CA GLU A 21 -1.58 18.89 6.06
C GLU A 21 -1.02 20.05 5.22
N PHE A 22 0.18 20.52 5.58
CA PHE A 22 0.79 21.68 4.92
C PHE A 22 1.01 21.43 3.41
N ARG A 23 0.24 22.15 2.59
CA ARG A 23 0.32 22.15 1.10
C ARG A 23 0.06 20.79 0.45
N LEU A 24 -0.47 19.80 1.17
CA LEU A 24 -0.78 18.49 0.59
C LEU A 24 -1.84 18.60 -0.53
N ASN A 25 -2.76 19.54 -0.38
CA ASN A 25 -3.76 19.91 -1.38
C ASN A 25 -3.18 20.43 -2.70
N GLU A 26 -1.89 20.78 -2.79
CA GLU A 26 -1.27 21.15 -4.05
C GLU A 26 -1.01 19.92 -4.94
N VAL A 27 -0.70 18.76 -4.32
CA VAL A 27 -0.27 17.53 -5.02
C VAL A 27 -1.28 16.39 -4.97
N VAL A 28 -2.27 16.48 -4.06
CA VAL A 28 -3.41 15.56 -3.94
C VAL A 28 -4.69 16.24 -4.40
N ARG A 29 -5.58 15.49 -5.06
CA ARG A 29 -6.93 15.95 -5.41
C ARG A 29 -7.96 14.96 -4.93
N VAL A 30 -8.96 15.44 -4.20
CA VAL A 30 -10.15 14.66 -3.84
C VAL A 30 -11.18 14.85 -4.96
N LYS A 31 -11.71 13.75 -5.50
CA LYS A 31 -12.64 13.72 -6.62
C LYS A 31 -13.78 12.76 -6.35
N GLU A 32 -14.92 13.02 -6.96
CA GLU A 32 -16.02 12.06 -7.02
C GLU A 32 -15.60 10.80 -7.79
N MET A 33 -16.16 9.64 -7.43
CA MET A 33 -15.96 8.38 -8.15
C MET A 33 -16.14 8.56 -9.66
N PRO A 34 -15.17 8.14 -10.47
CA PRO A 34 -15.26 8.29 -11.91
C PRO A 34 -16.31 7.34 -12.50
N SER A 35 -17.03 7.80 -13.52
CA SER A 35 -17.91 6.94 -14.30
C SER A 35 -17.09 6.01 -15.21
N ILE A 36 -17.71 4.90 -15.64
CA ILE A 36 -17.09 3.97 -16.59
C ILE A 36 -16.67 4.74 -17.86
N GLY A 37 -15.40 4.61 -18.25
CA GLY A 37 -14.84 5.25 -19.45
C GLY A 37 -14.15 6.59 -19.22
N GLU A 38 -14.12 7.10 -17.98
CA GLU A 38 -13.31 8.26 -17.63
C GLU A 38 -11.82 7.88 -17.48
N GLU A 39 -10.93 8.78 -17.89
CA GLU A 39 -9.48 8.60 -17.69
C GLU A 39 -9.13 8.67 -16.21
N ILE A 40 -8.76 7.52 -15.65
CA ILE A 40 -8.24 7.40 -14.30
C ILE A 40 -6.72 7.55 -14.38
N THR A 41 -6.16 8.47 -13.60
CA THR A 41 -4.70 8.57 -13.46
C THR A 41 -4.17 7.30 -12.80
N ASN A 42 -3.02 6.77 -13.22
CA ASN A 42 -2.42 5.57 -12.59
C ASN A 42 -2.12 5.72 -11.09
N ARG A 43 -2.06 6.96 -10.58
CA ARG A 43 -1.79 7.30 -9.19
C ARG A 43 -3.06 7.72 -8.46
N PHE A 44 -3.78 6.75 -7.95
CA PHE A 44 -5.01 7.01 -7.20
C PHE A 44 -5.21 6.06 -6.03
N LEU A 45 -6.18 6.40 -5.18
CA LEU A 45 -6.81 5.47 -4.24
C LEU A 45 -8.33 5.72 -4.24
N VAL A 46 -9.07 4.75 -3.73
CA VAL A 46 -10.54 4.79 -3.63
C VAL A 46 -10.92 4.66 -2.17
N ILE A 47 -11.81 5.53 -1.69
CA ILE A 47 -12.47 5.40 -0.39
C ILE A 47 -13.89 4.92 -0.63
N ARG A 48 -14.25 3.80 -0.01
CA ARG A 48 -15.57 3.20 -0.13
C ARG A 48 -15.86 2.38 1.12
N ASP A 49 -17.10 2.37 1.59
CA ASP A 49 -17.55 1.49 2.69
C ASP A 49 -16.64 1.55 3.96
N HIS A 50 -16.11 2.73 4.29
CA HIS A 50 -15.13 2.96 5.38
C HIS A 50 -13.80 2.20 5.23
N GLU A 51 -13.40 1.87 4.01
CA GLU A 51 -12.14 1.21 3.68
C GLU A 51 -11.35 2.02 2.64
N ILE A 52 -10.03 1.89 2.69
CA ILE A 52 -9.08 2.46 1.75
C ILE A 52 -8.68 1.37 0.76
N PHE A 53 -9.11 1.54 -0.48
CA PHE A 53 -8.79 0.66 -1.60
C PHE A 53 -7.57 1.22 -2.35
N ILE A 54 -6.48 0.47 -2.33
CA ILE A 54 -5.22 0.84 -2.96
C ILE A 54 -5.10 0.04 -4.25
N PRO A 55 -5.18 0.69 -5.43
CA PRO A 55 -5.06 -0.01 -6.71
C PRO A 55 -3.66 -0.58 -6.90
N ILE A 56 -3.59 -1.65 -7.68
CA ILE A 56 -2.32 -2.21 -8.15
C ILE A 56 -1.63 -1.17 -9.05
N ASP A 57 -0.34 -0.99 -8.84
CA ASP A 57 0.48 -0.14 -9.69
C ASP A 57 0.86 -0.86 -10.98
N TRP A 58 0.18 -0.52 -12.07
CA TRP A 58 0.48 -1.02 -13.43
C TRP A 58 1.55 -0.20 -14.15
N ALA A 59 1.95 0.94 -13.59
CA ALA A 59 2.96 1.83 -14.18
C ALA A 59 4.39 1.50 -13.71
N ASN A 60 4.55 0.54 -12.80
CA ASN A 60 5.83 0.14 -12.20
C ASN A 60 6.56 1.34 -11.53
N GLU A 61 5.82 2.22 -10.87
CA GLU A 61 6.39 3.34 -10.10
C GLU A 61 6.90 2.90 -8.72
N ALA A 62 6.41 1.78 -8.20
CA ALA A 62 6.85 1.17 -6.95
C ALA A 62 7.03 -0.36 -7.09
N PRO A 63 7.79 -1.01 -6.18
CA PRO A 63 7.81 -2.46 -6.08
C PRO A 63 6.37 -3.02 -6.01
N PRO A 64 6.10 -4.20 -6.60
CA PRO A 64 4.76 -4.80 -6.60
C PRO A 64 4.41 -5.41 -5.23
N PHE A 65 4.63 -4.67 -4.14
CA PHE A 65 4.36 -5.06 -2.77
C PHE A 65 3.00 -4.53 -2.34
N LEU A 66 2.19 -5.40 -1.72
CA LEU A 66 0.81 -5.11 -1.35
C LEU A 66 0.73 -4.62 0.09
N LEU A 67 0.15 -3.45 0.28
CA LEU A 67 -0.21 -2.92 1.60
C LEU A 67 -1.44 -3.68 2.16
N PRO A 68 -1.74 -3.55 3.46
CA PRO A 68 -2.86 -4.23 4.09
C PRO A 68 -4.20 -3.98 3.38
N TYR A 69 -5.02 -5.03 3.28
CA TYR A 69 -6.36 -4.94 2.72
C TYR A 69 -7.29 -6.00 3.35
N PRO A 70 -8.49 -5.61 3.84
CA PRO A 70 -9.00 -4.24 3.88
C PRO A 70 -8.20 -3.35 4.82
N LEU A 71 -8.04 -2.07 4.46
CA LEU A 71 -7.44 -1.06 5.32
C LEU A 71 -8.54 -0.13 5.80
N GLU A 72 -8.81 -0.14 7.10
CA GLU A 72 -9.84 0.69 7.71
C GLU A 72 -9.55 2.18 7.49
N PHE A 73 -10.58 2.93 7.12
CA PHE A 73 -10.50 4.37 6.94
C PHE A 73 -10.31 5.09 8.27
N SER A 74 -9.19 5.79 8.39
CA SER A 74 -8.95 6.83 9.38
C SER A 74 -8.13 7.94 8.73
N ALA A 75 -8.12 9.14 9.31
CA ALA A 75 -7.28 10.23 8.81
C ALA A 75 -5.80 9.82 8.79
N GLN A 76 -5.34 9.13 9.85
CA GLN A 76 -3.97 8.64 9.99
C GLN A 76 -3.63 7.59 8.92
N ASN A 77 -4.47 6.57 8.74
CA ASN A 77 -4.24 5.53 7.73
C ASN A 77 -4.27 6.13 6.30
N LEU A 78 -5.21 7.04 6.02
CA LEU A 78 -5.29 7.73 4.74
C LEU A 78 -4.01 8.51 4.46
N LEU A 79 -3.59 9.37 5.38
CA LEU A 79 -2.42 10.22 5.21
C LEU A 79 -1.15 9.38 5.13
N ALA A 80 -1.02 8.31 5.93
CA ALA A 80 0.11 7.39 5.85
C ALA A 80 0.26 6.76 4.45
N VAL A 81 -0.85 6.28 3.87
CA VAL A 81 -0.86 5.73 2.50
C VAL A 81 -0.57 6.81 1.46
N VAL A 82 -1.18 7.99 1.58
CA VAL A 82 -0.95 9.10 0.65
C VAL A 82 0.52 9.52 0.64
N TYR A 83 1.12 9.75 1.81
CA TYR A 83 2.53 10.13 1.90
C TYR A 83 3.46 9.00 1.43
N THR A 84 3.13 7.74 1.69
CA THR A 84 3.84 6.59 1.11
C THR A 84 3.83 6.64 -0.42
N LYS A 85 2.66 6.88 -1.04
CA LYS A 85 2.51 6.98 -2.50
C LYS A 85 3.14 8.23 -3.11
N LEU A 86 3.39 9.25 -2.30
CA LEU A 86 4.16 10.44 -2.67
C LEU A 86 5.67 10.28 -2.43
N GLY A 87 6.12 9.17 -1.83
CA GLY A 87 7.52 8.90 -1.52
C GLY A 87 8.05 9.61 -0.26
N ASN A 88 7.17 10.20 0.54
CA ASN A 88 7.55 10.85 1.80
C ASN A 88 7.39 9.85 2.97
N TYR A 89 8.40 8.99 3.14
CA TYR A 89 8.38 7.95 4.16
C TYR A 89 8.49 8.48 5.59
N GLU A 90 9.19 9.60 5.79
CA GLU A 90 9.30 10.24 7.12
C GLU A 90 7.92 10.55 7.70
N LYS A 91 7.08 11.24 6.91
CA LYS A 91 5.69 11.52 7.31
C LYS A 91 4.82 10.27 7.35
N ALA A 92 5.01 9.35 6.41
CA ALA A 92 4.25 8.11 6.39
C ALA A 92 4.46 7.27 7.66
N TYR A 93 5.69 7.21 8.18
CA TYR A 93 6.01 6.50 9.42
C TYR A 93 5.35 7.15 10.65
N GLU A 94 5.42 8.47 10.78
CA GLU A 94 4.76 9.21 11.86
C GLU A 94 3.25 8.91 11.90
N LEU A 95 2.59 8.93 10.74
CA LEU A 95 1.15 8.71 10.62
C LEU A 95 0.75 7.24 10.79
N ALA A 96 1.64 6.30 10.43
CA ALA A 96 1.38 4.87 10.56
C ALA A 96 1.72 4.31 11.95
N GLU A 97 2.28 5.09 12.87
CA GLU A 97 2.75 4.65 14.20
C GLU A 97 1.68 3.86 14.98
N PHE A 98 0.42 4.28 14.87
CA PHE A 98 -0.72 3.65 15.57
C PHE A 98 -1.27 2.42 14.85
N ASN A 99 -0.76 2.07 13.67
CA ASN A 99 -1.11 0.88 12.91
C ASN A 99 0.15 0.07 12.58
N PRO A 100 0.60 -0.82 13.49
CA PRO A 100 1.86 -1.55 13.34
C PRO A 100 1.94 -2.41 12.06
N PHE A 101 0.80 -2.90 11.58
CA PHE A 101 0.76 -3.68 10.33
C PHE A 101 1.03 -2.80 9.12
N LEU A 102 0.37 -1.64 9.04
CA LEU A 102 0.61 -0.66 7.98
C LEU A 102 2.04 -0.12 8.05
N LEU A 103 2.53 0.23 9.24
CA LEU A 103 3.89 0.75 9.44
C LEU A 103 4.95 -0.24 8.92
N ARG A 104 4.84 -1.51 9.32
CA ARG A 104 5.77 -2.57 8.87
C ARG A 104 5.76 -2.73 7.36
N ASP A 105 4.58 -2.69 6.75
CA ASP A 105 4.43 -2.89 5.32
C ASP A 105 4.95 -1.66 4.52
N ILE A 106 4.75 -0.44 5.03
CA ILE A 106 5.37 0.79 4.48
C ILE A 106 6.88 0.73 4.60
N ASP A 107 7.41 0.28 5.74
CA ASP A 107 8.86 0.14 5.95
C ASP A 107 9.47 -0.87 5.00
N THR A 108 8.82 -2.02 4.82
CA THR A 108 9.26 -3.04 3.86
C THR A 108 9.26 -2.50 2.44
N LEU A 109 8.19 -1.79 2.04
CA LEU A 109 8.11 -1.15 0.73
C LEU A 109 9.24 -0.13 0.53
N ASN A 110 9.51 0.71 1.54
CA ASN A 110 10.58 1.68 1.51
C ASN A 110 11.94 1.00 1.32
N CYS A 111 12.19 -0.07 2.08
CA CYS A 111 13.43 -0.83 1.99
C CYS A 111 13.63 -1.44 0.60
N LEU A 112 12.58 -2.06 0.04
CA LEU A 112 12.61 -2.62 -1.31
C LEU A 112 12.91 -1.54 -2.37
N GLN A 113 12.33 -0.36 -2.24
CA GLN A 113 12.51 0.73 -3.20
C GLN A 113 13.94 1.32 -3.16
N HIS A 114 14.59 1.33 -2.00
CA HIS A 114 15.89 1.95 -1.81
C HIS A 114 17.04 0.94 -1.66
N GLY A 115 16.79 -0.35 -1.86
CA GLY A 115 17.81 -1.40 -1.74
C GLY A 115 18.33 -1.57 -0.31
N VAL A 116 17.53 -1.25 0.69
CA VAL A 116 17.84 -1.52 2.10
C VAL A 116 17.48 -2.98 2.40
N GLN A 117 18.28 -3.60 3.25
CA GLN A 117 18.15 -5.01 3.58
C GLN A 117 16.77 -5.32 4.19
N VAL A 118 16.09 -6.34 3.65
CA VAL A 118 14.82 -6.88 4.15
C VAL A 118 14.99 -8.31 4.65
N ARG A 119 14.11 -8.70 5.58
CA ARG A 119 14.07 -10.06 6.12
C ARG A 119 12.75 -10.71 5.79
N ILE A 120 12.82 -11.89 5.17
CA ILE A 120 11.66 -12.76 5.00
C ILE A 120 11.30 -13.34 6.38
N THR A 121 10.06 -13.13 6.80
CA THR A 121 9.50 -13.69 8.03
C THR A 121 8.98 -15.11 7.80
N GLU A 122 8.93 -15.89 8.87
CA GLU A 122 8.40 -17.25 8.82
C GLU A 122 6.90 -17.27 8.52
N GLU A 123 6.44 -18.41 7.99
CA GLU A 123 5.03 -18.66 7.67
C GLU A 123 4.16 -18.45 8.91
N PRO A 124 3.04 -17.71 8.80
CA PRO A 124 2.14 -17.52 9.94
C PRO A 124 1.62 -18.88 10.43
N PHE A 125 1.75 -19.12 11.74
CA PHE A 125 1.31 -20.37 12.39
C PHE A 125 -0.21 -20.57 12.38
N THR A 126 -0.98 -19.51 12.17
CA THR A 126 -2.44 -19.52 12.16
C THR A 126 -2.98 -19.30 10.76
N LYS A 127 -4.09 -19.98 10.46
CA LYS A 127 -4.77 -19.81 9.17
C LYS A 127 -5.34 -18.40 9.08
N LEU A 128 -4.77 -17.60 8.18
CA LEU A 128 -5.24 -16.26 7.86
C LEU A 128 -6.49 -16.30 6.96
N PRO A 129 -7.28 -15.22 6.88
CA PRO A 129 -8.26 -15.02 5.82
C PRO A 129 -7.64 -15.23 4.44
N SER A 130 -8.44 -15.63 3.44
CA SER A 130 -7.94 -15.99 2.11
C SER A 130 -7.08 -14.91 1.47
N PHE A 131 -7.53 -13.65 1.50
CA PHE A 131 -6.76 -12.55 0.94
C PHE A 131 -5.45 -12.27 1.70
N GLU A 132 -5.46 -12.37 3.03
CA GLU A 132 -4.27 -12.17 3.85
C GLU A 132 -3.22 -13.26 3.61
N MET A 133 -3.65 -14.49 3.37
CA MET A 133 -2.78 -15.58 2.96
C MET A 133 -2.15 -15.31 1.58
N TYR A 134 -2.97 -14.89 0.61
CA TYR A 134 -2.49 -14.44 -0.70
C TYR A 134 -1.45 -13.31 -0.56
N ARG A 135 -1.79 -12.26 0.19
CA ARG A 135 -0.93 -11.09 0.40
C ARG A 135 0.41 -11.48 1.02
N TYR A 136 0.38 -12.34 2.04
CA TYR A 136 1.59 -12.83 2.70
C TYR A 136 2.52 -13.55 1.72
N TRP A 137 2.02 -14.52 0.96
CA TRP A 137 2.84 -15.26 0.01
C TRP A 137 3.30 -14.42 -1.17
N HIS A 138 2.43 -13.55 -1.68
CA HIS A 138 2.78 -12.58 -2.72
C HIS A 138 3.92 -11.67 -2.25
N ASN A 139 3.76 -11.00 -1.11
CA ASN A 139 4.78 -10.10 -0.56
C ASN A 139 6.08 -10.85 -0.25
N THR A 140 5.99 -12.07 0.26
CA THR A 140 7.16 -12.94 0.51
C THR A 140 7.91 -13.26 -0.78
N ALA A 141 7.18 -13.59 -1.86
CA ALA A 141 7.78 -13.81 -3.16
C ALA A 141 8.45 -12.55 -3.72
N VAL A 142 7.80 -11.38 -3.58
CA VAL A 142 8.34 -10.08 -4.01
C VAL A 142 9.60 -9.72 -3.24
N MET A 143 9.60 -9.87 -1.91
CA MET A 143 10.80 -9.65 -1.10
C MET A 143 11.94 -10.60 -1.49
N ALA A 144 11.62 -11.88 -1.71
CA ALA A 144 12.63 -12.87 -2.08
C ALA A 144 13.23 -12.62 -3.49
N HIS A 145 12.46 -12.01 -4.39
CA HIS A 145 12.86 -11.75 -5.76
C HIS A 145 13.63 -10.44 -5.89
N TYR A 146 13.16 -9.37 -5.26
CA TYR A 146 13.66 -8.01 -5.48
C TYR A 146 14.40 -7.41 -4.29
N GLY A 147 14.28 -8.00 -3.10
CA GLY A 147 14.87 -7.47 -1.89
C GLY A 147 16.36 -7.79 -1.74
N GLU A 148 17.08 -6.89 -1.07
CA GLU A 148 18.40 -7.19 -0.54
C GLU A 148 18.24 -8.06 0.71
N LEU A 149 18.69 -9.32 0.66
CA LEU A 149 18.38 -10.31 1.70
C LEU A 149 19.57 -10.55 2.62
N THR A 150 19.28 -10.92 3.88
CA THR A 150 20.30 -11.39 4.83
C THR A 150 20.94 -12.72 4.44
N HIS A 151 20.29 -13.47 3.54
CA HIS A 151 20.74 -14.78 3.10
C HIS A 151 20.25 -15.06 1.67
N PHE A 152 20.95 -15.95 0.98
CA PHE A 152 20.59 -16.36 -0.37
C PHE A 152 19.30 -17.19 -0.39
N VAL A 153 18.35 -16.80 -1.26
CA VAL A 153 17.14 -17.57 -1.55
C VAL A 153 17.19 -18.06 -2.99
N HIS A 154 17.18 -19.38 -3.16
CA HIS A 154 17.27 -19.99 -4.48
C HIS A 154 15.97 -19.80 -5.30
N TYR A 155 16.09 -19.66 -6.62
CA TYR A 155 14.94 -19.37 -7.51
C TYR A 155 13.78 -20.38 -7.39
N VAL A 156 14.09 -21.65 -7.09
CA VAL A 156 13.08 -22.70 -6.87
C VAL A 156 12.19 -22.37 -5.67
N THR A 157 12.77 -21.78 -4.62
CA THR A 157 12.03 -21.34 -3.43
C THR A 157 11.16 -20.12 -3.74
N ILE A 158 11.69 -19.16 -4.50
CA ILE A 158 10.93 -17.97 -4.95
C ILE A 158 9.71 -18.41 -5.78
N LYS A 159 9.89 -19.36 -6.70
CA LYS A 159 8.80 -19.92 -7.50
C LYS A 159 7.71 -20.56 -6.61
N LYS A 160 8.09 -21.28 -5.55
CA LYS A 160 7.14 -21.87 -4.60
C LYS A 160 6.33 -20.80 -3.88
N TYR A 161 6.92 -19.66 -3.51
CA TYR A 161 6.18 -18.57 -2.87
C TYR A 161 5.10 -18.00 -3.80
N TYR A 162 5.41 -17.79 -5.09
CA TYR A 162 4.39 -17.39 -6.06
C TYR A 162 3.30 -18.45 -6.24
N GLN A 163 3.66 -19.74 -6.25
CA GLN A 163 2.67 -20.81 -6.34
C GLN A 163 1.74 -20.82 -5.14
N LYS A 164 2.27 -20.70 -3.92
CA LYS A 164 1.48 -20.62 -2.68
C LYS A 164 0.54 -19.41 -2.67
N ALA A 165 0.91 -18.29 -3.30
CA ALA A 165 0.02 -17.15 -3.42
C ALA A 165 -1.21 -17.47 -4.30
N LEU A 166 -1.08 -18.35 -5.28
CA LEU A 166 -2.15 -18.68 -6.24
C LEU A 166 -3.07 -19.84 -5.79
N GLU A 167 -2.77 -20.48 -4.66
CA GLU A 167 -3.58 -21.56 -4.05
C GLU A 167 -4.78 -21.01 -3.27
#